data_AF-H6QP08-F1
#
_entry.id   AF-H6QP08-F1
#
_cell.length_a   1.000
_cell.length_b   1.000
_cell.length_c   1.000
_cell.angle_alpha   90.00
_cell.angle_beta   90.00
_cell.angle_gamma   90.00
#
_symmetry.space_group_name_H-M   'P 1'
#
loop_
_entity.id
_entity.type
_entity.pdbx_description
1 polymer ?
#
loop_
_entity_poly.entity_id
_entity_poly.type
_entity_poly.pdbx_seq_one_letter_code
_entity_poly.pdbx_strand_id
1 'polypeptide(L)'
;MNIALWSEALKKAGILRDYRDVLHGFKHGFHQGIPEHKIPGMEWFTPDNHMSSKLALEKISASMEKELKAGRMFGPFLHNEVRDRFRFFRTSPLGAVVNGDGSVRPINDLSFPHGDPNVPSVNSFVDKDDFQTTWDDFSIVAGFFKALKEPVQLALFDWEKAYRQIPTHPSQWPYLMVKGVDDYLYLDTRITFGGVAGCGSFGRPADAWKRLWRQIRLGKDFSLVMITVIKNLFKN
;
A
#
# COMPACT_ATOMS: atom_id res chain seq x y z
N MET A 1 -9.63 -1.00 10.95
CA MET A 1 -10.33 -2.11 10.25
C MET A 1 -11.17 -2.87 11.26
N ASN A 2 -12.44 -3.17 10.96
CA ASN A 2 -13.27 -3.99 11.86
C ASN A 2 -13.09 -5.48 11.54
N ILE A 3 -12.11 -6.11 12.20
CA ILE A 3 -11.73 -7.51 11.95
C ILE A 3 -12.86 -8.48 12.32
N ALA A 4 -13.68 -8.14 13.33
CA ALA A 4 -14.81 -8.96 13.75
C ALA A 4 -15.87 -9.06 12.64
N LEU A 5 -16.25 -7.93 12.02
CA LEU A 5 -17.17 -7.91 10.90
C LEU A 5 -16.62 -8.64 9.67
N TRP A 6 -15.33 -8.49 9.37
CA TRP A 6 -14.69 -9.27 8.30
C TRP A 6 -14.75 -10.78 8.56
N SER A 7 -14.44 -11.20 9.79
CA SER A 7 -14.50 -12.62 10.18
C SER A 7 -15.91 -13.18 10.05
N GLU A 8 -16.92 -12.43 10.51
CA GLU A 8 -18.32 -12.81 10.40
C GLU A 8 -18.78 -12.90 8.94
N ALA A 9 -18.46 -11.90 8.11
CA ALA A 9 -18.82 -11.88 6.70
C ALA A 9 -18.20 -13.08 5.94
N LEU A 10 -16.90 -13.35 6.16
CA LEU A 10 -16.20 -14.48 5.53
C LEU A 10 -16.76 -15.84 5.97
N LYS A 11 -17.18 -15.96 7.25
CA LYS A 11 -17.86 -17.16 7.76
C LYS A 11 -19.21 -17.36 7.09
N LYS A 12 -20.06 -16.32 7.07
CA LYS A 12 -21.40 -16.35 6.49
C LYS A 12 -21.37 -16.72 5.00
N ALA A 13 -20.37 -16.23 4.28
CA ALA A 13 -20.19 -16.51 2.86
C ALA A 13 -19.55 -17.90 2.61
N GLY A 14 -18.95 -18.54 3.62
CA GLY A 14 -18.35 -19.88 3.49
C GLY A 14 -16.93 -19.88 2.90
N ILE A 15 -16.28 -18.72 2.84
CA ILE A 15 -14.92 -18.53 2.28
C ILE A 15 -13.87 -18.20 3.34
N LEU A 16 -14.22 -18.31 4.63
CA LEU A 16 -13.27 -18.04 5.71
C LEU A 16 -11.98 -18.84 5.56
N ARG A 17 -12.05 -20.13 5.17
CA ARG A 17 -10.85 -20.97 5.03
C ARG A 17 -9.87 -20.41 4.01
N ASP A 18 -10.38 -19.86 2.91
CA ASP A 18 -9.58 -19.36 1.80
C ASP A 18 -8.95 -17.99 2.09
N TYR A 19 -9.52 -17.22 3.02
CA TYR A 19 -9.10 -15.85 3.34
C TYR A 19 -8.73 -15.64 4.81
N ARG A 20 -8.27 -16.70 5.51
CA ARG A 20 -7.77 -16.58 6.89
C ARG A 20 -6.54 -15.66 6.96
N ASP A 21 -5.71 -15.71 5.94
CA ASP A 21 -4.53 -14.88 5.74
C ASP A 21 -4.88 -13.38 5.73
N VAL A 22 -6.04 -12.99 5.18
CA VAL A 22 -6.50 -11.59 5.20
C VAL A 22 -6.81 -11.11 6.62
N LEU A 23 -7.49 -11.93 7.42
CA LEU A 23 -7.76 -11.61 8.84
C LEU A 23 -6.47 -11.56 9.65
N HIS A 24 -5.56 -12.50 9.39
CA HIS A 24 -4.24 -12.51 10.00
C HIS A 24 -3.47 -11.24 9.65
N GLY A 25 -3.44 -10.86 8.36
CA GLY A 25 -2.79 -9.65 7.87
C GLY A 25 -3.36 -8.38 8.49
N PHE A 26 -4.68 -8.26 8.65
CA PHE A 26 -5.25 -7.08 9.32
C PHE A 26 -4.86 -6.96 10.79
N LYS A 27 -4.61 -8.09 11.46
CA LYS A 27 -4.24 -8.13 12.88
C LYS A 27 -2.73 -7.97 13.10
N HIS A 28 -1.93 -8.59 12.25
CA HIS A 28 -0.48 -8.76 12.44
C HIS A 28 0.36 -8.05 11.37
N GLY A 29 -0.26 -7.46 10.36
CA GLY A 29 0.39 -6.84 9.22
C GLY A 29 0.57 -7.81 8.04
N PHE A 30 0.58 -7.26 6.84
CA PHE A 30 0.81 -7.97 5.59
C PHE A 30 2.30 -7.91 5.25
N HIS A 31 2.87 -9.07 4.89
CA HIS A 31 4.26 -9.17 4.47
C HIS A 31 4.38 -8.69 3.01
N GLN A 32 5.27 -7.73 2.77
CA GLN A 32 5.53 -7.11 1.45
C GLN A 32 6.69 -7.77 0.69
N GLY A 33 7.09 -8.98 1.06
CA GLY A 33 8.16 -9.72 0.38
C GLY A 33 9.58 -9.23 0.70
N ILE A 34 9.74 -8.09 1.36
CA ILE A 34 11.03 -7.56 1.82
C ILE A 34 11.64 -8.54 2.83
N PRO A 35 12.78 -9.18 2.51
CA PRO A 35 13.47 -10.07 3.43
C PRO A 35 14.25 -9.28 4.47
N GLU A 36 14.62 -9.96 5.56
CA GLU A 36 15.64 -9.41 6.47
C GLU A 36 16.97 -9.27 5.71
N HIS A 37 17.50 -8.06 5.67
CA HIS A 37 18.76 -7.75 5.00
C HIS A 37 19.52 -6.63 5.73
N LYS A 38 20.78 -6.47 5.34
CA LYS A 38 21.67 -5.37 5.71
C LYS A 38 22.49 -4.94 4.51
N ILE A 39 23.03 -3.73 4.55
CA ILE A 39 24.07 -3.30 3.60
C ILE A 39 25.43 -3.56 4.23
N PRO A 40 26.36 -4.28 3.57
CA PRO A 40 27.68 -4.55 4.11
C PRO A 40 28.40 -3.26 4.53
N GLY A 41 28.96 -3.25 5.76
CA GLY A 41 29.69 -2.11 6.29
C GLY A 41 28.82 -0.96 6.82
N MET A 42 27.48 -1.12 6.85
CA MET A 42 26.57 -0.07 7.33
C MET A 42 25.70 -0.58 8.48
N GLU A 43 25.62 0.21 9.55
CA GLU A 43 24.65 0.00 10.65
C GLU A 43 23.24 0.47 10.24
N TRP A 44 23.15 1.44 9.34
CA TRP A 44 21.89 1.93 8.77
C TRP A 44 22.14 2.58 7.40
N PHE A 45 21.06 2.79 6.65
CA PHE A 45 21.09 3.56 5.40
C PHE A 45 19.98 4.61 5.40
N THR A 46 20.34 5.84 5.75
CA THR A 46 19.38 6.94 5.91
C THR A 46 19.74 8.11 5.00
N PRO A 47 19.58 7.97 3.67
CA PRO A 47 19.90 9.03 2.72
C PRO A 47 19.04 10.27 2.96
N ASP A 48 19.55 11.42 2.52
CA ASP A 48 18.77 12.65 2.49
C ASP A 48 17.61 12.56 1.51
N ASN A 49 16.56 13.34 1.81
CA ASN A 49 15.41 13.47 0.91
C ASN A 49 15.82 14.07 -0.43
N HIS A 50 15.11 13.69 -1.50
CA HIS A 50 15.33 14.24 -2.82
C HIS A 50 15.14 15.76 -2.80
N MET A 51 15.92 16.50 -3.58
CA MET A 51 15.79 17.96 -3.69
C MET A 51 14.38 18.39 -4.15
N SER A 52 13.71 17.54 -4.93
CA SER A 52 12.32 17.75 -5.37
C SER A 52 11.30 17.79 -4.22
N SER A 53 11.61 17.20 -3.05
CA SER A 53 10.74 17.26 -1.87
C SER A 53 10.37 18.69 -1.48
N LYS A 54 11.26 19.67 -1.71
CA LYS A 54 11.04 21.10 -1.46
C LYS A 54 9.80 21.65 -2.19
N LEU A 55 9.48 21.11 -3.37
CA LEU A 55 8.30 21.50 -4.16
C LEU A 55 6.98 21.08 -3.51
N ALA A 56 7.02 20.14 -2.56
CA ALA A 56 5.86 19.58 -1.90
C ALA A 56 5.97 19.61 -0.37
N LEU A 57 6.81 20.48 0.19
CA LEU A 57 7.14 20.50 1.61
C LEU A 57 5.88 20.54 2.49
N GLU A 58 5.00 21.50 2.25
CA GLU A 58 3.75 21.64 3.00
C GLU A 58 2.84 20.41 2.87
N LYS A 59 2.76 19.83 1.67
CA LYS A 59 1.95 18.62 1.40
C LYS A 59 2.53 17.39 2.09
N ILE A 60 3.85 17.25 2.12
CA ILE A 60 4.56 16.18 2.82
C ILE A 60 4.28 16.30 4.32
N SER A 61 4.55 17.46 4.92
CA SER A 61 4.36 17.68 6.35
C SER A 61 2.90 17.47 6.77
N ALA A 62 1.95 18.04 6.03
CA ALA A 62 0.52 17.86 6.30
C ALA A 62 0.06 16.40 6.13
N SER A 63 0.65 15.65 5.20
CA SER A 63 0.39 14.21 5.05
C SER A 63 0.92 13.44 6.25
N MET A 64 2.17 13.65 6.64
CA MET A 64 2.78 12.97 7.79
C MET A 64 2.00 13.26 9.08
N GLU A 65 1.62 14.51 9.33
CA GLU A 65 0.82 14.89 10.50
C GLU A 65 -0.52 14.15 10.56
N LYS A 66 -1.21 14.01 9.43
CA LYS A 66 -2.46 13.23 9.34
C LYS A 66 -2.24 11.76 9.68
N GLU A 67 -1.13 11.19 9.24
CA GLU A 67 -0.80 9.78 9.48
C GLU A 67 -0.36 9.53 10.93
N LEU A 68 0.35 10.48 11.55
CA LEU A 68 0.68 10.49 12.98
C LEU A 68 -0.58 10.56 13.84
N LYS A 69 -1.46 11.54 13.58
CA LYS A 69 -2.75 11.69 14.30
C LYS A 69 -3.63 10.46 14.19
N ALA A 70 -3.53 9.73 13.08
CA ALA A 70 -4.31 8.53 12.85
C ALA A 70 -3.65 7.23 13.38
N GLY A 71 -2.49 7.30 14.03
CA GLY A 71 -1.78 6.13 14.55
C GLY A 71 -1.32 5.17 13.45
N ARG A 72 -1.02 5.71 12.26
CA ARG A 72 -0.55 4.96 11.09
C ARG A 72 0.93 5.21 10.79
N MET A 73 1.46 6.31 11.30
CA MET A 73 2.88 6.61 11.35
C MET A 73 3.29 6.84 12.81
N PHE A 74 4.53 6.50 13.16
CA PHE A 74 5.09 6.68 14.50
C PHE A 74 6.40 7.48 14.44
N GLY A 75 6.66 8.25 15.48
CA GLY A 75 7.79 9.17 15.58
C GLY A 75 7.32 10.53 16.13
N PRO A 76 8.14 11.59 16.03
CA PRO A 76 9.52 11.56 15.54
C PRO A 76 10.41 10.68 16.43
N PHE A 77 11.36 9.97 15.81
CA PHE A 77 12.40 9.23 16.52
C PHE A 77 13.77 9.83 16.20
N LEU A 78 14.62 9.88 17.22
CA LEU A 78 16.04 10.12 17.05
C LEU A 78 16.71 8.89 16.44
N HIS A 79 17.83 9.14 15.77
CA HIS A 79 18.60 8.10 15.10
C HIS A 79 19.10 7.00 16.06
N ASN A 80 19.48 7.38 17.29
CA ASN A 80 19.91 6.44 18.33
C ASN A 80 18.75 5.58 18.85
N GLU A 81 17.54 6.14 19.02
CA GLU A 81 16.37 5.36 19.44
C GLU A 81 16.05 4.23 18.46
N VAL A 82 16.16 4.52 17.16
CA VAL A 82 15.93 3.51 16.12
C VAL A 82 17.05 2.47 16.09
N ARG A 83 18.31 2.91 16.21
CA ARG A 83 19.49 2.01 16.27
C ARG A 83 19.42 1.06 17.46
N ASP A 84 18.98 1.54 18.62
CA ASP A 84 18.88 0.72 19.83
C ASP A 84 17.75 -0.34 19.69
N ARG A 85 16.78 -0.10 18.79
CA ARG A 85 15.67 -1.01 18.50
C ARG A 85 15.96 -2.01 17.38
N PHE A 86 16.69 -1.61 16.35
CA PHE A 86 16.92 -2.39 15.14
C PHE A 86 18.40 -2.50 14.81
N ARG A 87 18.87 -3.73 14.59
CA ARG A 87 20.26 -4.03 14.21
C ARG A 87 20.67 -3.36 12.89
N PHE A 88 19.72 -3.23 11.98
CA PHE A 88 19.86 -2.46 10.74
C PHE A 88 18.50 -1.86 10.39
N PHE A 89 18.50 -0.64 9.87
CA PHE A 89 17.32 0.02 9.35
C PHE A 89 17.71 0.97 8.22
N ARG A 90 16.72 1.37 7.44
CA ARG A 90 16.92 2.30 6.33
C ARG A 90 15.72 3.19 6.12
N THR A 91 15.97 4.36 5.55
CA THR A 91 14.92 5.24 5.04
C THR A 91 14.86 5.21 3.53
N SER A 92 13.67 5.46 3.01
CA SER A 92 13.47 5.84 1.62
C SER A 92 13.34 7.36 1.51
N PRO A 93 14.08 8.02 0.60
CA PRO A 93 13.98 9.45 0.39
C PRO A 93 12.56 9.88 0.02
N LEU A 94 12.06 10.91 0.71
CA LEU A 94 10.90 11.64 0.28
C LEU A 94 11.26 12.53 -0.92
N GLY A 95 10.30 12.72 -1.81
CA GLY A 95 10.46 13.57 -2.98
C GLY A 95 9.13 14.13 -3.45
N ALA A 96 9.15 14.78 -4.61
CA ALA A 96 7.93 15.18 -5.30
C ALA A 96 8.01 14.90 -6.80
N VAL A 97 6.85 14.61 -7.39
CA VAL A 97 6.67 14.46 -8.83
C VAL A 97 5.58 15.44 -9.28
N VAL A 98 5.78 16.05 -10.45
CA VAL A 98 4.77 16.87 -11.11
C VAL A 98 3.98 15.98 -12.06
N ASN A 99 2.67 15.88 -11.87
CA ASN A 99 1.78 15.13 -12.75
C ASN A 99 1.55 15.89 -14.07
N GLY A 100 0.99 15.21 -15.08
CA GLY A 100 0.68 15.83 -16.38
C GLY A 100 -0.33 17.00 -16.30
N ASP A 101 -1.16 17.04 -15.25
CA ASP A 101 -2.07 18.16 -14.96
C ASP A 101 -1.42 19.31 -14.16
N GLY A 102 -0.08 19.29 -14.00
CA GLY A 102 0.68 20.27 -13.22
C GLY A 102 0.60 20.08 -11.71
N SER A 103 -0.21 19.14 -11.21
CA SER A 103 -0.32 18.91 -9.76
C SER A 103 0.94 18.24 -9.21
N VAL A 104 1.48 18.81 -8.12
CA VAL A 104 2.62 18.23 -7.41
C VAL A 104 2.14 17.18 -6.40
N ARG A 105 2.68 15.97 -6.49
CA ARG A 105 2.44 14.87 -5.56
C ARG A 105 3.72 14.49 -4.78
N PRO A 106 3.64 14.35 -3.45
CA PRO A 106 4.69 13.70 -2.67
C PRO A 106 4.95 12.26 -3.12
N ILE A 107 6.20 11.81 -3.01
CA ILE A 107 6.60 10.42 -3.25
C ILE A 107 7.49 9.90 -2.11
N ASN A 108 7.42 8.59 -1.87
CA ASN A 108 8.36 7.84 -1.05
C ASN A 108 9.14 6.89 -1.97
N ASP A 109 10.44 7.11 -2.15
CA ASP A 109 11.23 6.40 -3.17
C ASP A 109 11.82 5.08 -2.63
N LEU A 110 11.02 4.02 -2.71
CA LEU A 110 11.43 2.65 -2.36
C LEU A 110 12.39 2.02 -3.39
N SER A 111 12.58 2.68 -4.53
CA SER A 111 13.53 2.27 -5.57
C SER A 111 14.89 2.95 -5.42
N PHE A 112 15.08 3.81 -4.42
CA PHE A 112 16.37 4.43 -4.13
C PHE A 112 17.32 3.51 -3.34
N PRO A 113 18.64 3.52 -3.65
CA PRO A 113 19.25 4.18 -4.79
C PRO A 113 18.99 3.41 -6.11
N HIS A 114 18.91 4.15 -7.21
CA HIS A 114 18.63 3.57 -8.52
C HIS A 114 19.90 3.01 -9.15
N GLY A 115 19.94 1.69 -9.37
CA GLY A 115 21.02 1.04 -10.11
C GLY A 115 22.38 0.97 -9.40
N ASP A 116 22.42 1.15 -8.08
CA ASP A 116 23.65 0.98 -7.30
C ASP A 116 23.90 -0.51 -7.02
N PRO A 117 24.99 -1.12 -7.52
CA PRO A 117 25.28 -2.53 -7.29
C PRO A 117 25.67 -2.85 -5.84
N ASN A 118 26.08 -1.86 -5.05
CA ASN A 118 26.52 -2.04 -3.66
C ASN A 118 25.37 -1.82 -2.66
N VAL A 119 24.37 -1.04 -3.05
CA VAL A 119 23.24 -0.67 -2.19
C VAL A 119 21.93 -1.01 -2.91
N PRO A 120 21.41 -2.24 -2.75
CA PRO A 120 20.12 -2.59 -3.32
C PRO A 120 19.01 -1.70 -2.73
N SER A 121 18.07 -1.28 -3.57
CA SER A 121 16.86 -0.57 -3.13
C SER A 121 15.86 -1.52 -2.47
N VAL A 122 14.92 -1.00 -1.68
CA VAL A 122 13.92 -1.84 -1.00
C VAL A 122 13.11 -2.65 -2.03
N ASN A 123 12.71 -2.00 -3.12
CA ASN A 123 11.96 -2.65 -4.19
C ASN A 123 12.74 -3.74 -4.93
N SER A 124 14.08 -3.67 -4.98
CA SER A 124 14.89 -4.68 -5.68
C SER A 124 14.86 -6.06 -5.02
N PHE A 125 14.43 -6.15 -3.75
CA PHE A 125 14.29 -7.41 -3.03
C PHE A 125 12.94 -8.10 -3.23
N VAL A 126 11.97 -7.41 -3.81
CA VAL A 126 10.59 -7.87 -3.87
C VAL A 126 10.31 -8.45 -5.26
N ASP A 127 10.01 -9.74 -5.32
CA ASP A 127 9.49 -10.34 -6.54
C ASP A 127 8.02 -9.94 -6.71
N LYS A 128 7.69 -9.33 -7.85
CA LYS A 128 6.31 -8.93 -8.16
C LYS A 128 5.40 -10.13 -8.39
N ASP A 129 5.95 -11.26 -8.82
CA ASP A 129 5.17 -12.44 -9.19
C ASP A 129 4.61 -13.17 -7.95
N ASP A 130 5.17 -12.91 -6.77
CA ASP A 130 4.64 -13.34 -5.46
C ASP A 130 3.35 -12.60 -5.06
N PHE A 131 3.00 -11.52 -5.77
CA PHE A 131 1.96 -10.57 -5.40
C PHE A 131 0.84 -10.46 -6.46
N GLN A 132 0.59 -11.54 -7.19
CA GLN A 132 -0.50 -11.61 -8.17
C GLN A 132 -1.88 -11.38 -7.55
N THR A 133 -2.74 -10.66 -8.26
CA THR A 133 -4.11 -10.31 -7.83
C THR A 133 -5.13 -10.80 -8.84
N THR A 134 -6.36 -11.07 -8.40
CA THR A 134 -7.45 -11.49 -9.31
C THR A 134 -8.23 -10.31 -9.90
N TRP A 135 -7.56 -9.16 -10.04
CA TRP A 135 -8.18 -7.93 -10.51
C TRP A 135 -8.56 -8.04 -11.97
N ASP A 136 -9.76 -7.58 -12.29
CA ASP A 136 -10.17 -7.49 -13.68
C ASP A 136 -9.44 -6.28 -14.28
N ASP A 137 -8.76 -6.50 -15.41
CA ASP A 137 -8.13 -5.40 -16.13
C ASP A 137 -9.16 -4.58 -16.92
N PHE A 138 -8.69 -3.49 -17.53
CA PHE A 138 -9.54 -2.62 -18.35
C PHE A 138 -10.25 -3.38 -19.47
N SER A 139 -9.58 -4.34 -20.12
CA SER A 139 -10.13 -5.09 -21.24
C SER A 139 -11.28 -5.99 -20.79
N ILE A 140 -11.15 -6.66 -19.64
CA ILE A 140 -12.22 -7.48 -19.05
C ILE A 140 -13.42 -6.61 -18.71
N VAL A 141 -13.21 -5.48 -18.04
CA VAL A 141 -14.30 -4.56 -17.64
C VAL A 141 -14.97 -3.93 -18.86
N ALA A 142 -14.19 -3.45 -19.84
CA ALA A 142 -14.73 -2.88 -21.07
C ALA A 142 -15.48 -3.92 -21.90
N GLY A 143 -14.97 -5.17 -21.95
CA GLY A 143 -15.64 -6.29 -22.58
C GLY A 143 -16.99 -6.60 -21.94
N PHE A 144 -17.04 -6.61 -20.60
CA PHE A 144 -18.29 -6.76 -19.84
C PHE A 144 -19.32 -5.69 -20.24
N PHE A 145 -18.93 -4.40 -20.23
CA PHE A 145 -19.86 -3.32 -20.60
C PHE A 145 -20.33 -3.39 -22.06
N LYS A 146 -19.45 -3.76 -22.99
CA LYS A 146 -19.80 -3.94 -24.42
C LYS A 146 -20.77 -5.10 -24.64
N ALA A 147 -20.76 -6.11 -23.79
CA ALA A 147 -21.59 -7.30 -23.93
C ALA A 147 -23.03 -7.10 -23.42
N LEU A 148 -23.31 -6.04 -22.65
CA LEU A 148 -24.65 -5.76 -22.12
C LEU A 148 -25.66 -5.53 -23.25
N LYS A 149 -26.75 -6.29 -23.24
CA LYS A 149 -27.85 -6.17 -24.22
C LYS A 149 -29.07 -5.43 -23.69
N GLU A 150 -29.11 -5.22 -22.38
CA GLU A 150 -30.18 -4.56 -21.66
C GLU A 150 -29.60 -3.64 -20.57
N PRO A 151 -30.35 -2.61 -20.13
CA PRO A 151 -29.93 -1.77 -19.02
C PRO A 151 -29.73 -2.59 -17.74
N VAL A 152 -28.68 -2.26 -16.99
CA VAL A 152 -28.38 -2.90 -15.69
C VAL A 152 -28.29 -1.86 -14.59
N GLN A 153 -28.57 -2.27 -13.36
CA GLN A 153 -28.28 -1.46 -12.17
C GLN A 153 -26.80 -1.66 -11.78
N LEU A 154 -26.03 -0.57 -11.79
CA LEU A 154 -24.60 -0.57 -11.47
C LEU A 154 -24.36 0.04 -10.09
N ALA A 155 -23.61 -0.67 -9.24
CA ALA A 155 -23.09 -0.15 -7.98
C ALA A 155 -21.56 -0.11 -8.04
N LEU A 156 -20.98 1.03 -7.68
CA LEU A 156 -19.54 1.26 -7.61
C LEU A 156 -19.12 1.43 -6.16
N PHE A 157 -18.05 0.76 -5.76
CA PHE A 157 -17.48 0.85 -4.41
C PHE A 157 -16.03 1.32 -4.52
N ASP A 158 -15.75 2.52 -4.03
CA ASP A 158 -14.40 3.05 -3.87
C ASP A 158 -13.91 2.79 -2.44
N TRP A 159 -12.77 2.11 -2.30
CA TRP A 159 -12.18 1.86 -1.00
C TRP A 159 -11.32 3.07 -0.62
N GLU A 160 -11.87 3.93 0.25
CA GLU A 160 -11.19 5.16 0.66
C GLU A 160 -9.77 4.86 1.19
N LYS A 161 -8.75 5.44 0.54
CA LYS A 161 -7.34 5.32 0.95
C LYS A 161 -6.93 3.85 1.20
N ALA A 162 -7.37 2.94 0.31
CA ALA A 162 -7.12 1.50 0.34
C ALA A 162 -5.77 1.10 0.96
N TYR A 163 -4.64 1.59 0.42
CA TYR A 163 -3.31 1.23 0.91
C TYR A 163 -3.03 1.67 2.36
N ARG A 164 -3.56 2.83 2.79
CA ARG A 164 -3.41 3.30 4.18
C ARG A 164 -4.21 2.47 5.19
N GLN A 165 -5.14 1.64 4.72
CA GLN A 165 -5.88 0.72 5.59
C GLN A 165 -5.15 -0.59 5.83
N ILE A 166 -4.10 -0.88 5.06
CA ILE A 166 -3.39 -2.15 5.11
C ILE A 166 -2.13 -2.01 5.98
N PRO A 167 -2.08 -2.62 7.17
CA PRO A 167 -0.86 -2.67 7.98
C PRO A 167 0.26 -3.45 7.30
N THR A 168 1.50 -3.03 7.48
CA THR A 168 2.69 -3.81 7.11
C THR A 168 3.15 -4.66 8.27
N HIS A 169 3.72 -5.84 7.97
CA HIS A 169 4.21 -6.75 9.01
C HIS A 169 5.39 -6.13 9.78
N PRO A 170 5.42 -6.21 11.13
CA PRO A 170 6.46 -5.58 11.95
C PRO A 170 7.89 -5.98 11.63
N SER A 171 8.11 -7.19 11.10
CA SER A 171 9.45 -7.63 10.67
C SER A 171 10.05 -6.79 9.54
N GLN A 172 9.23 -6.02 8.83
CA GLN A 172 9.65 -5.21 7.67
C GLN A 172 9.71 -3.72 7.97
N TRP A 173 9.26 -3.29 9.14
CA TRP A 173 9.29 -1.90 9.59
C TRP A 173 10.68 -1.23 9.50
N PRO A 174 11.81 -1.92 9.79
CA PRO A 174 13.14 -1.31 9.65
C PRO A 174 13.46 -0.87 8.22
N TYR A 175 12.76 -1.40 7.21
CA TYR A 175 12.97 -1.12 5.79
C TYR A 175 11.96 -0.13 5.21
N LEU A 176 11.00 0.33 6.01
CA LEU A 176 9.86 1.15 5.60
C LEU A 176 9.82 2.49 6.35
N MET A 177 10.98 2.94 6.82
CA MET A 177 11.10 4.22 7.51
C MET A 177 11.26 5.37 6.51
N VAL A 178 10.96 6.58 6.97
CA VAL A 178 11.20 7.82 6.21
C VAL A 178 11.97 8.81 7.08
N LYS A 179 12.84 9.59 6.45
CA LYS A 179 13.50 10.72 7.10
C LYS A 179 12.61 11.95 6.87
N GLY A 180 12.11 12.54 7.96
CA GLY A 180 11.31 13.75 7.91
C GLY A 180 12.09 14.94 7.38
N VAL A 181 11.37 16.03 7.10
CA VAL A 181 11.96 17.29 6.66
C VAL A 181 12.65 18.06 7.80
N ASP A 182 12.41 17.59 9.02
CA ASP A 182 12.99 18.00 10.30
C ASP A 182 14.14 17.08 10.74
N ASP A 183 14.64 16.23 9.83
CA ASP A 183 15.72 15.26 10.03
C ASP A 183 15.44 14.12 11.04
N TYR A 184 14.25 14.06 11.64
CA TYR A 184 13.85 12.93 12.47
C TYR A 184 13.42 11.73 11.65
N LEU A 185 13.43 10.55 12.26
CA LEU A 185 12.99 9.31 11.62
C LEU A 185 11.54 9.00 11.98
N TYR A 186 10.80 8.52 10.99
CA TYR A 186 9.40 8.14 11.13
C TYR A 186 9.19 6.75 10.59
N LEU A 187 8.42 5.94 11.32
CA LEU A 187 8.01 4.62 10.90
C LEU A 187 6.62 4.68 10.28
N ASP A 188 6.50 4.35 8.99
CA ASP A 188 5.21 4.14 8.35
C ASP A 188 4.78 2.67 8.48
N THR A 189 3.65 2.44 9.14
CA THR A 189 3.13 1.08 9.40
C THR A 189 2.09 0.64 8.39
N ARG A 190 1.87 1.42 7.34
CA ARG A 190 0.92 1.09 6.26
C ARG A 190 1.64 0.97 4.94
N ILE A 191 0.99 0.30 4.00
CA ILE A 191 1.50 0.24 2.63
C ILE A 191 1.60 1.67 2.08
N THR A 192 2.79 2.01 1.60
CA THR A 192 3.05 3.25 0.86
C THR A 192 2.89 3.01 -0.62
N PHE A 193 2.41 4.01 -1.35
CA PHE A 193 2.51 4.01 -2.81
C PHE A 193 3.98 3.91 -3.23
N GLY A 194 4.27 3.14 -4.28
CA GLY A 194 5.62 2.97 -4.83
C GLY A 194 6.33 1.68 -4.43
N GLY A 195 5.75 0.85 -3.54
CA GLY A 195 6.26 -0.49 -3.24
C GLY A 195 5.82 -1.52 -4.27
N VAL A 196 6.73 -2.39 -4.73
CA VAL A 196 6.42 -3.45 -5.72
C VAL A 196 5.29 -4.36 -5.23
N ALA A 197 5.31 -4.73 -3.94
CA ALA A 197 4.29 -5.57 -3.30
C ALA A 197 2.99 -4.81 -2.95
N GLY A 198 2.95 -3.49 -3.09
CA GLY A 198 1.83 -2.68 -2.61
C GLY A 198 0.49 -3.07 -3.25
N CYS A 199 0.51 -3.36 -4.55
CA CYS A 199 -0.67 -3.81 -5.28
C CYS A 199 -1.15 -5.20 -4.82
N GLY A 200 -0.26 -6.16 -4.58
CA GLY A 200 -0.69 -7.50 -4.14
C GLY A 200 -1.06 -7.61 -2.67
N SER A 201 -0.33 -6.90 -1.80
CA SER A 201 -0.61 -6.86 -0.36
C SER A 201 -1.98 -6.22 -0.06
N PHE A 202 -2.41 -5.25 -0.86
CA PHE A 202 -3.80 -4.77 -0.88
C PHE A 202 -4.73 -5.67 -1.71
N GLY A 203 -4.22 -6.24 -2.79
CA GLY A 203 -4.97 -7.07 -3.72
C GLY A 203 -5.62 -8.27 -3.05
N ARG A 204 -4.93 -8.90 -2.08
CA ARG A 204 -5.47 -10.06 -1.37
C ARG A 204 -6.73 -9.74 -0.54
N PRO A 205 -6.77 -8.68 0.29
CA PRO A 205 -8.01 -8.16 0.87
C PRO A 205 -9.08 -7.79 -0.17
N ALA A 206 -8.70 -7.21 -1.30
CA ALA A 206 -9.64 -6.86 -2.37
C ALA A 206 -10.25 -8.10 -3.04
N ASP A 207 -9.48 -9.17 -3.24
CA ASP A 207 -9.96 -10.46 -3.74
C ASP A 207 -10.97 -11.09 -2.78
N ALA A 208 -10.70 -11.01 -1.47
CA ALA A 208 -11.64 -11.45 -0.44
C ALA A 208 -12.95 -10.67 -0.52
N TRP A 209 -12.87 -9.34 -0.68
CA TRP A 209 -14.03 -8.47 -0.86
C TRP A 209 -14.83 -8.84 -2.13
N LYS A 210 -14.16 -9.01 -3.27
CA LYS A 210 -14.77 -9.46 -4.54
C LYS A 210 -15.53 -10.76 -4.36
N ARG A 211 -14.95 -11.71 -3.64
CA ARG A 211 -15.56 -13.03 -3.42
C ARG A 211 -16.72 -12.99 -2.42
N LEU A 212 -16.63 -12.17 -1.37
CA LEU A 212 -17.74 -11.90 -0.45
C LEU A 212 -18.98 -11.41 -1.20
N TRP A 213 -18.82 -10.41 -2.07
CA TRP A 213 -19.94 -9.85 -2.83
C TRP A 213 -20.59 -10.85 -3.79
N ARG A 214 -19.78 -11.67 -4.47
CA ARG A 214 -20.30 -12.74 -5.33
C ARG A 214 -21.16 -13.76 -4.57
N GLN A 215 -20.84 -14.00 -3.30
CA GLN A 215 -21.58 -14.96 -2.47
C GLN A 215 -22.79 -14.36 -1.75
N ILE A 216 -22.74 -13.07 -1.42
CA ILE A 216 -23.84 -12.38 -0.72
C ILE A 216 -25.10 -12.22 -1.60
N ARG A 217 -25.03 -12.49 -2.92
CA ARG A 217 -26.16 -12.39 -3.86
C ARG A 217 -27.04 -11.16 -3.55
N LEU A 218 -26.58 -9.98 -3.96
CA LEU A 218 -27.56 -9.01 -4.45
C LEU A 218 -28.40 -9.76 -5.49
N GLY A 219 -29.74 -9.65 -5.43
CA GLY A 219 -30.67 -10.45 -6.22
C GLY A 219 -30.30 -10.52 -7.71
N LYS A 220 -30.92 -11.45 -8.44
CA LYS A 220 -30.63 -11.77 -9.86
C LYS A 220 -30.58 -10.58 -10.84
N ASP A 221 -30.94 -9.38 -10.40
CA ASP A 221 -31.09 -8.15 -11.18
C ASP A 221 -29.89 -7.20 -11.11
N PHE A 222 -28.85 -7.52 -10.32
CA PHE A 222 -27.64 -6.69 -10.24
C PHE A 222 -26.45 -7.35 -10.92
N SER A 223 -25.92 -6.69 -11.95
CA SER A 223 -24.58 -6.99 -12.45
C SER A 223 -23.56 -6.14 -11.71
N LEU A 224 -22.90 -6.73 -10.72
CA LEU A 224 -21.87 -6.04 -9.96
C LEU A 224 -20.54 -6.05 -10.73
N VAL A 225 -20.18 -4.91 -11.30
CA VAL A 225 -18.80 -4.64 -11.69
C VAL A 225 -18.10 -4.00 -10.52
N MET A 226 -17.30 -4.79 -9.79
CA MET A 226 -16.37 -4.20 -8.82
C MET A 226 -15.21 -3.58 -9.59
N ILE A 227 -15.41 -2.34 -10.04
CA ILE A 227 -14.30 -1.53 -10.53
C ILE A 227 -13.62 -0.99 -9.28
N THR A 228 -12.52 -1.62 -8.87
CA THR A 228 -11.57 -0.97 -7.96
C THR A 228 -10.91 0.15 -8.76
N VAL A 229 -11.58 1.29 -8.85
CA VAL A 229 -11.03 2.49 -9.48
C VAL A 229 -9.94 3.01 -8.55
N ILE A 230 -8.69 2.65 -8.81
CA ILE A 230 -7.60 3.57 -8.44
C ILE A 230 -7.90 4.84 -9.24
N LYS A 231 -8.44 5.87 -8.56
CA LYS A 231 -8.85 7.16 -9.14
C LYS A 231 -7.91 7.59 -10.26
N ASN A 232 -8.30 7.35 -11.52
CA ASN A 232 -7.81 8.01 -12.73
C ASN A 232 -8.37 7.47 -14.06
N LEU A 233 -9.25 6.45 -14.09
CA LEU A 233 -9.80 5.94 -15.36
C LEU A 233 -10.98 6.75 -15.95
N PHE A 234 -11.43 7.80 -15.26
CA PHE A 234 -12.43 8.74 -15.79
C PHE A 234 -12.08 10.17 -15.38
N LYS A 235 -10.95 10.69 -15.87
CA LYS A 235 -10.79 12.13 -16.09
C LYS A 235 -10.99 12.34 -17.59
N ASN A 236 -12.19 12.77 -17.98
CA ASN A 236 -12.39 13.47 -19.25
C ASN A 236 -11.70 14.83 -19.17
#